data_AF-A0AAW2FET4-F1
#
_entry.id   AF-A0AAW2FET4-F1
#
_cell.length_a   1.000
_cell.length_b   1.000
_cell.length_c   1.000
_cell.angle_alpha   90.00
_cell.angle_beta   90.00
_cell.angle_gamma   90.00
#
_symmetry.space_group_name_H-M   'P 1'
#
loop_
_entity.id
_entity.type
_entity.pdbx_description
1 polymer ?
#
loop_
_entity_poly.entity_id
_entity_poly.type
_entity_poly.pdbx_seq_one_letter_code
_entity_poly.pdbx_strand_id
1 'polypeptide(L)'
;MTSGATTKFDPDWARMVELRATGARMTGSLDGKSSNRLHYAILTILDTIFSALVAAPAVVGYWRGTWELSDFYVYPNEPVFSSFASITIGFTGLFAFSVVQHGLDDILHPDKHRLSYYLGSRFYTSLFGFCCVNAWRGAWKALDIYTDLTPGTVSATTVISLLALGILRAVRNVSAPPFSLVLDSCPGYFEVQTMFRVNNTRDWLLYLLDCAFSVGVVGTLVVFVWRGVWILIDIYLFPENPEYSAIGSLGIGYFIVAVTFCLQPLMRYICARLRGLIRLIVADAFLLLSFLGTVNVWRGIWNALDLWLLPDNLELSCWITHVGCFILLVLLNCSNTILVRGVYIDAEEEEGQCVVFPCHYLRLFFKIEREKKRARQRKLVASQNFVDRVDVNEKDGENGTLLPNNTTSSIPVNADSLA
;
A
#
# COMPACT_ATOMS: atom_id res chain seq x y z
N MET A 1 -13.83 10.62 -47.31
CA MET A 1 -12.83 10.97 -46.27
C MET A 1 -13.60 11.76 -45.23
N THR A 2 -13.89 11.32 -44.00
CA THR A 2 -13.10 10.57 -43.02
C THR A 2 -14.03 9.64 -42.21
N SER A 3 -13.65 8.37 -42.11
CA SER A 3 -14.30 7.35 -41.27
C SER A 3 -13.94 7.61 -39.80
N GLY A 4 -14.96 7.73 -38.95
CA GLY A 4 -14.81 7.83 -37.50
C GLY A 4 -14.46 6.47 -36.91
N ALA A 5 -13.23 6.30 -36.47
CA ALA A 5 -12.82 5.16 -35.68
C ALA A 5 -13.32 5.32 -34.24
N THR A 6 -14.52 4.81 -33.95
CA THR A 6 -14.93 4.51 -32.57
C THR A 6 -14.00 3.43 -32.02
N THR A 7 -13.07 3.83 -31.16
CA THR A 7 -12.25 2.93 -30.34
C THR A 7 -13.19 2.10 -29.47
N LYS A 8 -13.43 0.85 -29.88
CA LYS A 8 -14.13 -0.16 -29.07
C LYS A 8 -13.39 -0.31 -27.75
N PHE A 9 -13.99 0.18 -26.67
CA PHE A 9 -13.65 -0.14 -25.29
C PHE A 9 -13.55 -1.66 -25.14
N ASP A 10 -12.41 -2.20 -24.69
CA ASP A 10 -12.27 -3.61 -24.30
C ASP A 10 -12.85 -3.79 -22.88
N PRO A 11 -14.06 -4.33 -22.69
CA PRO A 11 -14.71 -4.39 -21.38
C PRO A 11 -13.93 -5.24 -20.36
N ASP A 12 -13.02 -6.10 -20.84
CA ASP A 12 -12.17 -6.94 -20.02
C ASP A 12 -10.99 -6.20 -19.38
N TRP A 13 -10.57 -5.05 -19.92
CA TRP A 13 -9.54 -4.22 -19.29
C TRP A 13 -10.12 -3.53 -18.04
N ALA A 14 -11.32 -2.96 -18.17
CA ALA A 14 -12.05 -2.30 -17.07
C ALA A 14 -12.36 -3.28 -15.93
N ARG A 15 -12.77 -4.51 -16.26
CA ARG A 15 -13.01 -5.59 -15.28
C ARG A 15 -11.73 -6.10 -14.61
N MET A 16 -10.58 -6.08 -15.31
CA MET A 16 -9.27 -6.39 -14.74
C MET A 16 -8.72 -5.29 -13.82
N VAL A 17 -9.15 -4.04 -14.03
CA VAL A 17 -8.85 -2.90 -13.16
C VAL A 17 -9.79 -2.91 -11.96
N GLU A 18 -11.07 -3.22 -12.12
CA GLU A 18 -12.03 -3.35 -11.01
C GLU A 18 -11.63 -4.45 -9.99
N LEU A 19 -11.03 -5.56 -10.46
CA LEU A 19 -10.52 -6.63 -9.58
C LEU A 19 -9.32 -6.19 -8.73
N ARG A 20 -8.52 -5.23 -9.22
CA ARG A 20 -7.35 -4.71 -8.48
C ARG A 20 -7.75 -3.65 -7.41
N ALA A 21 -8.98 -3.10 -7.47
CA ALA A 21 -9.55 -2.06 -6.57
C ALA A 21 -9.87 -2.49 -5.17
N THR A 22 -10.03 -3.79 -4.99
CA THR A 22 -10.60 -4.34 -3.78
C THR A 22 -9.52 -5.03 -2.95
N GLY A 23 -8.47 -4.32 -2.56
CA GLY A 23 -7.42 -4.84 -1.67
C GLY A 23 -7.99 -5.42 -0.37
N ALA A 24 -9.03 -4.79 0.19
CA ALA A 24 -9.74 -5.26 1.38
C ALA A 24 -10.77 -6.38 1.10
N ARG A 25 -11.37 -6.43 -0.10
CA ARG A 25 -12.37 -7.45 -0.50
C ARG A 25 -11.72 -8.72 -1.08
N MET A 26 -10.42 -8.68 -1.38
CA MET A 26 -9.67 -9.80 -1.98
C MET A 26 -9.34 -10.93 -1.00
N THR A 27 -9.25 -10.65 0.31
CA THR A 27 -8.92 -11.67 1.32
C THR A 27 -9.94 -12.81 1.33
N GLY A 28 -11.23 -12.51 1.16
CA GLY A 28 -12.30 -13.51 1.05
C GLY A 28 -12.32 -14.29 -0.28
N SER A 29 -11.72 -13.76 -1.35
CA SER A 29 -11.71 -14.38 -2.69
C SER A 29 -10.47 -15.27 -2.94
N LEU A 30 -9.43 -15.19 -2.10
CA LEU A 30 -8.25 -16.05 -2.21
C LEU A 30 -8.53 -17.52 -1.84
N ASP A 31 -9.61 -17.80 -1.11
CA ASP A 31 -10.04 -19.14 -0.65
C ASP A 31 -10.84 -19.94 -1.70
N GLY A 32 -10.51 -19.78 -2.99
CA GLY A 32 -11.11 -20.57 -4.07
C GLY A 32 -10.81 -22.07 -3.96
N LYS A 33 -11.84 -22.89 -3.76
CA LYS A 33 -11.86 -24.38 -3.77
C LYS A 33 -11.22 -24.95 -5.05
N SER A 34 -9.89 -25.11 -5.09
CA SER A 34 -9.15 -25.96 -6.07
C SER A 34 -7.61 -25.77 -6.03
N SER A 35 -7.06 -24.76 -5.34
CA SER A 35 -5.60 -24.63 -5.25
C SER A 35 -5.02 -25.68 -4.29
N ASN A 36 -4.01 -26.44 -4.72
CA ASN A 36 -3.25 -27.35 -3.85
C ASN A 36 -2.86 -26.62 -2.55
N ARG A 37 -3.34 -27.09 -1.39
CA ARG A 37 -3.08 -26.44 -0.08
C ARG A 37 -1.58 -26.21 0.15
N LEU A 38 -0.76 -27.16 -0.29
CA LEU A 38 0.70 -27.07 -0.26
C LEU A 38 1.23 -25.90 -1.09
N HIS A 39 0.72 -25.70 -2.31
CA HIS A 39 1.12 -24.58 -3.15
C HIS A 39 0.80 -23.22 -2.51
N TYR A 40 -0.39 -23.10 -1.90
CA TYR A 40 -0.78 -21.87 -1.20
C TYR A 40 0.09 -21.62 0.05
N ALA A 41 0.41 -22.67 0.81
CA ALA A 41 1.31 -22.58 1.95
C ALA A 41 2.72 -22.13 1.54
N ILE A 42 3.28 -22.74 0.48
CA ILE A 42 4.57 -22.35 -0.08
C ILE A 42 4.56 -20.87 -0.51
N LEU A 43 3.53 -20.43 -1.23
CA LEU A 43 3.42 -19.02 -1.63
C LEU A 43 3.32 -18.08 -0.43
N THR A 44 2.64 -18.49 0.64
CA THR A 44 2.54 -17.70 1.87
C THR A 44 3.89 -17.56 2.57
N ILE A 45 4.69 -18.63 2.62
CA ILE A 45 6.05 -18.59 3.16
C ILE A 45 6.94 -17.70 2.29
N LEU A 46 6.87 -17.84 0.97
CA LEU A 46 7.66 -17.01 0.06
C LEU A 46 7.25 -15.54 0.11
N ASP A 47 5.95 -15.22 0.27
CA ASP A 47 5.48 -13.86 0.50
C ASP A 47 6.08 -13.27 1.78
N THR A 48 6.13 -14.08 2.84
CA THR A 48 6.71 -13.69 4.13
C THR A 48 8.20 -13.41 3.99
N ILE A 49 8.94 -14.32 3.34
CA ILE A 49 10.38 -14.16 3.09
C ILE A 49 10.65 -12.92 2.23
N PHE A 50 9.87 -12.71 1.16
CA PHE A 50 10.01 -11.54 0.30
C PHE A 50 9.73 -10.24 1.05
N SER A 51 8.64 -10.20 1.82
CA SER A 51 8.29 -9.02 2.63
C SER A 51 9.37 -8.73 3.67
N ALA A 52 9.88 -9.77 4.34
CA ALA A 52 10.85 -9.65 5.42
C ALA A 52 12.27 -9.31 4.94
N LEU A 53 12.77 -9.95 3.88
CA LEU A 53 14.17 -9.86 3.47
C LEU A 53 14.43 -8.96 2.26
N VAL A 54 13.38 -8.53 1.54
CA VAL A 54 13.53 -7.69 0.35
C VAL A 54 12.77 -6.38 0.50
N ALA A 55 11.45 -6.45 0.71
CA ALA A 55 10.62 -5.25 0.76
C ALA A 55 10.92 -4.41 2.01
N ALA A 56 10.96 -5.01 3.21
CA ALA A 56 11.22 -4.28 4.43
C ALA A 56 12.61 -3.60 4.46
N PRO A 57 13.73 -4.28 4.11
CA PRO A 57 15.03 -3.60 4.06
C PRO A 57 15.10 -2.47 3.04
N ALA A 58 14.44 -2.61 1.89
CA ALA A 58 14.37 -1.53 0.91
C ALA A 58 13.54 -0.34 1.42
N VAL A 59 12.41 -0.60 2.10
CA VAL A 59 11.62 0.49 2.70
C VAL A 59 12.43 1.19 3.80
N VAL A 60 13.09 0.44 4.68
CA VAL A 60 13.97 1.02 5.71
C VAL A 60 15.09 1.84 5.08
N GLY A 61 15.76 1.33 4.04
CA GLY A 61 16.81 2.05 3.33
C GLY A 61 16.33 3.36 2.71
N TYR A 62 15.13 3.37 2.10
CA TYR A 62 14.52 4.62 1.61
C TYR A 62 14.27 5.61 2.74
N TRP A 63 13.63 5.14 3.83
CA TRP A 63 13.27 5.98 4.97
C TRP A 63 14.50 6.56 5.65
N ARG A 64 15.51 5.73 5.89
CA ARG A 64 16.82 6.11 6.41
C ARG A 64 17.49 7.16 5.55
N GLY A 65 17.61 6.87 4.25
CA GLY A 65 18.20 7.80 3.30
C GLY A 65 17.48 9.15 3.29
N THR A 66 16.15 9.19 3.21
CA THR A 66 15.40 10.45 3.22
C THR A 66 15.51 11.21 4.54
N TRP A 67 15.47 10.49 5.67
CA TRP A 67 15.53 11.09 7.00
C TRP A 67 16.87 11.77 7.23
N GLU A 68 17.97 11.06 6.97
CA GLU A 68 19.31 11.57 7.19
C GLU A 68 19.74 12.61 6.14
N LEU A 69 19.32 12.49 4.88
CA LEU A 69 19.49 13.60 3.92
C LEU A 69 18.79 14.87 4.42
N SER A 70 17.65 14.73 5.10
CA SER A 70 16.99 15.88 5.73
C SER A 70 17.79 16.40 6.94
N ASP A 71 18.54 15.55 7.64
CA ASP A 71 19.51 15.99 8.65
C ASP A 71 20.68 16.78 8.07
N PHE A 72 21.19 16.40 6.89
CA PHE A 72 22.26 17.13 6.20
C PHE A 72 21.80 18.47 5.61
N TYR A 73 20.60 18.54 5.04
CA TYR A 73 20.19 19.69 4.23
C TYR A 73 19.13 20.61 4.86
N VAL A 74 18.28 20.11 5.75
CA VAL A 74 17.18 20.91 6.31
C VAL A 74 17.61 21.52 7.63
N TYR A 75 18.15 22.75 7.56
CA TYR A 75 18.60 23.52 8.72
C TYR A 75 19.50 22.72 9.68
N PRO A 76 20.64 22.18 9.20
CA PRO A 76 21.46 21.20 9.93
C PRO A 76 21.93 21.70 11.30
N ASN A 77 22.16 23.01 11.44
CA ASN A 77 22.69 23.61 12.66
C ASN A 77 21.61 24.16 13.60
N GLU A 78 20.33 24.12 13.20
CA GLU A 78 19.22 24.75 13.93
C GLU A 78 18.11 23.71 14.19
N PRO A 79 18.23 22.88 15.24
CA PRO A 79 17.38 21.70 15.43
C PRO A 79 15.90 22.05 15.57
N VAL A 80 15.57 23.16 16.21
CA VAL A 80 14.18 23.65 16.35
C VAL A 80 13.60 24.03 14.98
N PHE A 81 14.35 24.79 14.18
CA PHE A 81 13.90 25.20 12.85
C PHE A 81 13.82 23.99 11.91
N SER A 82 14.77 23.06 12.03
CA SER A 82 14.76 21.79 11.28
C SER A 82 13.54 20.94 11.59
N SER A 83 13.18 20.80 12.88
CA SER A 83 11.97 20.09 13.32
C SER A 83 10.71 20.78 12.77
N PHE A 84 10.62 22.11 12.93
CA PHE A 84 9.47 22.88 12.44
C PHE A 84 9.30 22.81 10.92
N ALA A 85 10.39 22.90 10.16
CA ALA A 85 10.40 22.76 8.72
C ALA A 85 9.91 21.36 8.30
N SER A 86 10.41 20.30 8.94
CA SER A 86 9.95 18.93 8.69
C SER A 86 8.47 18.71 9.05
N ILE A 87 7.99 19.26 10.18
CA ILE A 87 6.56 19.23 10.52
C ILE A 87 5.73 19.92 9.43
N THR A 88 6.16 21.12 9.01
CA THR A 88 5.44 21.91 8.00
C THR A 88 5.37 21.18 6.66
N ILE A 89 6.51 20.71 6.14
CA ILE A 89 6.60 19.94 4.89
C ILE A 89 5.78 18.66 4.98
N GLY A 90 5.95 17.93 6.09
CA GLY A 90 5.33 16.64 6.31
C GLY A 90 3.82 16.74 6.43
N PHE A 91 3.32 17.39 7.49
CA PHE A 91 1.89 17.43 7.78
C PHE A 91 1.09 18.19 6.71
N THR A 92 1.62 19.27 6.14
CA THR A 92 0.95 19.98 5.04
C THR A 92 0.87 19.10 3.79
N GLY A 93 1.96 18.40 3.45
CA GLY A 93 1.98 17.49 2.32
C GLY A 93 1.04 16.30 2.50
N LEU A 94 1.09 15.64 3.67
CA LEU A 94 0.19 14.54 4.02
C LEU A 94 -1.28 14.97 3.96
N PHE A 95 -1.61 16.15 4.52
CA PHE A 95 -2.94 16.71 4.46
C PHE A 95 -3.36 17.01 3.02
N ALA A 96 -2.53 17.70 2.24
CA ALA A 96 -2.83 18.03 0.85
C ALA A 96 -3.10 16.78 0.01
N PHE A 97 -2.23 15.77 0.08
CA PHE A 97 -2.43 14.50 -0.64
C PHE A 97 -3.67 13.75 -0.18
N SER A 98 -3.98 13.77 1.11
CA SER A 98 -5.24 13.21 1.63
C SER A 98 -6.46 13.94 1.07
N VAL A 99 -6.42 15.26 0.94
CA VAL A 99 -7.53 16.04 0.39
C VAL A 99 -7.71 15.78 -1.11
N VAL A 100 -6.62 15.76 -1.89
CA VAL A 100 -6.68 15.64 -3.35
C VAL A 100 -6.72 14.20 -3.88
N GLN A 101 -6.74 13.19 -3.01
CA GLN A 101 -6.62 11.77 -3.37
C GLN A 101 -7.57 11.33 -4.50
N HIS A 102 -8.85 11.72 -4.44
CA HIS A 102 -9.85 11.35 -5.45
C HIS A 102 -9.60 12.06 -6.80
N GLY A 103 -9.17 13.32 -6.76
CA GLY A 103 -8.79 14.04 -7.97
C GLY A 103 -7.57 13.44 -8.65
N LEU A 104 -6.58 12.97 -7.87
CA LEU A 104 -5.43 12.25 -8.40
C LEU A 104 -5.82 10.91 -9.03
N ASP A 105 -6.71 10.15 -8.39
CA ASP A 105 -7.22 8.88 -8.93
C ASP A 105 -7.97 9.09 -10.25
N ASP A 106 -8.78 10.15 -10.34
CA ASP A 106 -9.49 10.52 -11.56
C ASP A 106 -8.52 10.98 -12.67
N ILE A 107 -7.53 11.82 -12.36
CA ILE A 107 -6.62 12.41 -13.36
C ILE A 107 -5.60 11.37 -13.85
N LEU A 108 -4.96 10.68 -12.91
CA LEU A 108 -3.91 9.69 -13.16
C LEU A 108 -4.54 8.31 -13.18
N HIS A 109 -5.22 7.99 -14.28
CA HIS A 109 -5.79 6.67 -14.51
C HIS A 109 -5.21 6.03 -15.78
N PRO A 110 -4.85 4.71 -15.77
CA PRO A 110 -4.20 4.05 -16.92
C PRO A 110 -4.95 4.15 -18.24
N ASP A 111 -6.27 4.29 -18.20
CA ASP A 111 -7.16 4.20 -19.37
C ASP A 111 -7.37 5.55 -20.03
N LYS A 112 -7.08 6.62 -19.31
CA LYS A 112 -6.96 7.96 -19.88
C LYS A 112 -5.61 8.06 -20.58
N HIS A 113 -4.53 7.98 -19.80
CA HIS A 113 -3.16 8.14 -20.29
C HIS A 113 -2.18 7.23 -19.55
N ARG A 114 -1.91 6.05 -20.11
CA ARG A 114 -1.04 5.04 -19.49
C ARG A 114 0.36 5.56 -19.11
N LEU A 115 1.00 6.35 -19.97
CA LEU A 115 2.32 6.91 -19.68
C LEU A 115 2.25 7.95 -18.54
N SER A 116 1.26 8.84 -18.58
CA SER A 116 1.01 9.83 -17.52
C SER A 116 0.74 9.15 -16.18
N TYR A 117 -0.06 8.07 -16.17
CA TYR A 117 -0.27 7.25 -14.97
C TYR A 117 1.06 6.73 -14.41
N TYR A 118 1.90 6.06 -15.21
CA TYR A 118 3.13 5.48 -14.68
C TYR A 118 4.11 6.53 -14.17
N LEU A 119 4.34 7.63 -14.90
CA LEU A 119 5.25 8.68 -14.42
C LEU A 119 4.65 9.44 -13.24
N GLY A 120 3.38 9.87 -13.35
CA GLY A 120 2.68 10.65 -12.34
C GLY A 120 2.51 9.89 -11.02
N SER A 121 2.18 8.60 -11.08
CA SER A 121 2.05 7.75 -9.89
C SER A 121 3.40 7.53 -9.17
N ARG A 122 4.52 7.43 -9.90
CA ARG A 122 5.86 7.30 -9.28
C ARG A 122 6.33 8.61 -8.69
N PHE A 123 6.08 9.71 -9.38
CA PHE A 123 6.33 11.04 -8.87
C PHE A 123 5.53 11.30 -7.58
N TYR A 124 4.24 10.94 -7.59
CA TYR A 124 3.39 10.97 -6.39
C TYR A 124 3.99 10.16 -5.25
N THR A 125 4.37 8.89 -5.47
CA THR A 125 4.93 8.05 -4.40
C THR A 125 6.25 8.63 -3.86
N SER A 126 7.10 9.18 -4.71
CA SER A 126 8.35 9.83 -4.28
C SER A 126 8.07 11.06 -3.39
N LEU A 127 7.20 11.96 -3.85
CA LEU A 127 6.88 13.19 -3.14
C LEU A 127 6.09 12.94 -1.85
N PHE A 128 5.10 12.06 -1.91
CA PHE A 128 4.31 11.68 -0.74
C PHE A 128 5.15 10.90 0.28
N GLY A 129 6.07 10.04 -0.17
CA GLY A 129 7.05 9.37 0.69
C GLY A 129 7.96 10.36 1.40
N PHE A 130 8.46 11.38 0.70
CA PHE A 130 9.23 12.48 1.30
C PHE A 130 8.44 13.23 2.38
N CYS A 131 7.16 13.51 2.14
CA CYS A 131 6.28 14.11 3.15
C CYS A 131 6.04 13.17 4.34
N CYS A 132 5.86 11.86 4.12
CA CYS A 132 5.73 10.87 5.21
C CYS A 132 6.95 10.91 6.13
N VAL A 133 8.16 10.80 5.56
CA VAL A 133 9.40 10.81 6.34
C VAL A 133 9.56 12.12 7.10
N ASN A 134 9.26 13.27 6.49
CA ASN A 134 9.35 14.56 7.16
C ASN A 134 8.32 14.75 8.28
N ALA A 135 7.10 14.24 8.13
CA ALA A 135 6.10 14.29 9.20
C ALA A 135 6.59 13.51 10.44
N TRP A 136 7.15 12.31 10.20
CA TRP A 136 7.73 11.48 11.26
C TRP A 136 8.96 12.13 11.88
N ARG A 137 9.91 12.56 11.06
CA ARG A 137 11.12 13.26 11.52
C ARG A 137 10.80 14.49 12.34
N GLY A 138 9.90 15.32 11.85
CA GLY A 138 9.49 16.55 12.52
C GLY A 138 8.90 16.29 13.90
N ALA A 139 7.90 15.40 13.99
CA ALA A 139 7.23 15.06 15.24
C ALA A 139 8.16 14.32 16.22
N TRP A 140 9.02 13.43 15.72
CA TRP A 140 10.03 12.74 16.52
C TRP A 140 11.03 13.73 17.14
N LYS A 141 11.62 14.62 16.32
CA LYS A 141 12.53 15.65 16.81
C LYS A 141 11.87 16.63 17.78
N ALA A 142 10.61 16.98 17.56
CA ALA A 142 9.89 17.84 18.48
C ALA A 142 9.80 17.20 19.87
N LEU A 143 9.50 15.90 19.96
CA LEU A 143 9.54 15.20 21.25
C LEU A 143 10.96 15.17 21.84
N ASP A 144 11.99 14.90 21.04
CA ASP A 144 13.37 14.86 21.55
C ASP A 144 13.85 16.23 22.06
N ILE A 145 13.38 17.33 21.47
CA ILE A 145 13.72 18.70 21.88
C ILE A 145 12.97 19.10 23.15
N TYR A 146 11.69 18.75 23.26
CA TYR A 146 10.80 19.26 24.32
C TYR A 146 10.52 18.27 25.45
N THR A 147 11.03 17.04 25.37
CA THR A 147 10.86 16.01 26.41
C THR A 147 12.19 15.33 26.73
N ASP A 148 12.38 14.97 28.00
CA ASP A 148 13.57 14.23 28.41
C ASP A 148 13.59 12.82 27.80
N LEU A 149 14.79 12.35 27.45
CA LEU A 149 15.05 10.99 26.97
C LEU A 149 15.18 9.97 28.11
N THR A 150 14.65 10.27 29.29
CA THR A 150 14.66 9.35 30.43
C THR A 150 13.68 8.20 30.20
N PRO A 151 13.98 6.97 30.67
CA PRO A 151 13.10 5.81 30.49
C PRO A 151 11.66 6.07 30.95
N GLY A 152 11.50 6.82 32.06
CA GLY A 152 10.20 7.17 32.60
C GLY A 152 9.39 8.07 31.67
N THR A 153 9.98 9.15 31.15
CA THR A 153 9.31 10.09 30.25
C THR A 153 8.96 9.42 28.92
N VAL A 154 9.91 8.69 28.34
CA VAL A 154 9.70 7.93 27.10
C VAL A 154 8.57 6.91 27.28
N SER A 155 8.60 6.13 28.37
CA SER A 155 7.53 5.16 28.68
C SER A 155 6.18 5.83 28.86
N ALA A 156 6.12 6.97 29.58
CA ALA A 156 4.88 7.70 29.80
C ALA A 156 4.28 8.21 28.47
N THR A 157 5.08 8.84 27.61
CA THR A 157 4.61 9.31 26.30
C THR A 157 4.13 8.15 25.42
N THR A 158 4.83 7.02 25.47
CA THR A 158 4.48 5.81 24.71
C THR A 158 3.14 5.23 25.16
N VAL A 159 2.98 5.05 26.47
CA VAL A 159 1.77 4.44 27.05
C VAL A 159 0.56 5.35 26.84
N ILE A 160 0.69 6.66 27.06
CA ILE A 160 -0.40 7.61 26.82
C ILE A 160 -0.82 7.59 25.34
N SER A 161 0.16 7.59 24.42
CA SER A 161 -0.14 7.56 22.99
C SER A 161 -0.79 6.25 22.56
N LEU A 162 -0.31 5.12 23.09
CA LEU A 162 -0.89 3.81 22.83
C LEU A 162 -2.31 3.68 23.40
N LEU A 163 -2.56 4.20 24.60
CA LEU A 163 -3.91 4.26 25.19
C LEU A 163 -4.85 5.11 24.33
N ALA A 164 -4.38 6.27 23.85
CA ALA A 164 -5.16 7.11 22.95
C ALA A 164 -5.49 6.38 21.63
N LEU A 165 -4.52 5.69 21.02
CA LEU A 165 -4.78 4.84 19.85
C LEU A 165 -5.76 3.71 20.15
N GLY A 166 -5.66 3.06 21.32
CA GLY A 166 -6.61 2.02 21.75
C GLY A 166 -8.04 2.54 21.91
N ILE A 167 -8.20 3.73 22.50
CA ILE A 167 -9.51 4.40 22.61
C ILE A 167 -10.07 4.74 21.21
N LEU A 168 -9.21 5.19 20.30
CA LEU A 168 -9.57 5.47 18.91
C LEU A 168 -9.76 4.21 18.07
N ARG A 169 -9.43 3.01 18.57
CA ARG A 169 -9.38 1.76 17.80
C ARG A 169 -8.51 1.89 16.55
N ALA A 170 -7.33 2.46 16.73
CA ALA A 170 -6.37 2.76 15.68
C ALA A 170 -4.96 2.18 15.96
N VAL A 171 -4.83 1.20 16.85
CA VAL A 171 -3.56 0.55 17.21
C VAL A 171 -2.91 -0.09 15.99
N ARG A 172 -3.67 -0.71 15.06
CA ARG A 172 -3.11 -1.34 13.85
C ARG A 172 -2.28 -0.39 12.99
N ASN A 173 -2.50 0.91 13.07
CA ASN A 173 -1.77 1.92 12.29
C ASN A 173 -0.29 2.03 12.67
N VAL A 174 0.17 1.40 13.75
CA VAL A 174 1.61 1.24 14.03
C VAL A 174 2.29 0.19 13.14
N SER A 175 1.52 -0.55 12.33
CA SER A 175 2.04 -1.61 11.46
C SER A 175 2.87 -1.05 10.31
N ALA A 176 3.96 -1.74 9.98
CA ALA A 176 4.81 -1.43 8.84
C ALA A 176 5.41 -2.73 8.26
N PRO A 177 6.17 -2.70 7.14
CA PRO A 177 6.97 -3.84 6.70
C PRO A 177 7.84 -4.37 7.85
N PRO A 178 7.90 -5.68 8.10
CA PRO A 178 7.63 -6.76 7.16
C PRO A 178 6.19 -7.31 7.18
N PHE A 179 5.29 -6.75 7.97
CA PHE A 179 3.92 -7.24 8.13
C PHE A 179 2.88 -6.54 7.25
N SER A 180 3.26 -5.45 6.58
CA SER A 180 2.42 -4.78 5.61
C SER A 180 3.16 -4.62 4.29
N LEU A 181 2.53 -5.00 3.19
CA LEU A 181 3.08 -4.76 1.85
C LEU A 181 1.98 -4.21 0.95
N VAL A 182 2.30 -3.18 0.19
CA VAL A 182 1.36 -2.53 -0.71
C VAL A 182 1.91 -2.57 -2.12
N LEU A 183 1.13 -3.16 -3.02
CA LEU A 183 1.48 -3.27 -4.43
C LEU A 183 1.09 -2.00 -5.16
N ASP A 184 1.81 -1.73 -6.23
CA ASP A 184 1.55 -0.60 -7.12
C ASP A 184 0.45 -0.95 -8.13
N SER A 185 -0.70 -1.37 -7.61
CA SER A 185 -1.92 -1.55 -8.39
C SER A 185 -2.59 -0.20 -8.60
N CYS A 186 -3.05 0.06 -9.83
CA CYS A 186 -3.79 1.29 -10.17
C CYS A 186 -4.95 1.58 -9.22
N PRO A 187 -5.78 0.59 -8.89
CA PRO A 187 -6.87 0.90 -8.00
C PRO A 187 -6.44 1.05 -6.54
N GLY A 188 -6.97 2.08 -5.89
CA GLY A 188 -6.55 2.44 -4.54
C GLY A 188 -5.09 2.90 -4.49
N TYR A 189 -4.49 3.27 -5.63
CA TYR A 189 -3.10 3.74 -5.66
C TYR A 189 -2.96 5.04 -4.87
N PHE A 190 -3.89 5.98 -5.06
CA PHE A 190 -3.89 7.29 -4.43
C PHE A 190 -4.75 7.36 -3.16
N GLU A 191 -5.50 6.30 -2.86
CA GLU A 191 -6.43 6.26 -1.72
C GLU A 191 -5.66 6.32 -0.38
N VAL A 192 -6.05 7.29 0.44
CA VAL A 192 -5.59 7.50 1.81
C VAL A 192 -6.83 7.47 2.69
N GLN A 193 -7.11 6.30 3.26
CA GLN A 193 -8.29 6.11 4.11
C GLN A 193 -8.24 7.03 5.32
N THR A 194 -9.31 7.77 5.57
CA THR A 194 -9.45 8.64 6.74
C THR A 194 -10.22 7.94 7.85
N MET A 195 -10.03 8.40 9.09
CA MET A 195 -10.63 7.84 10.31
C MET A 195 -12.15 7.74 10.22
N PHE A 196 -12.82 8.80 9.76
CA PHE A 196 -14.27 8.87 9.72
C PHE A 196 -14.87 8.56 8.35
N ARG A 197 -14.03 8.33 7.32
CA ARG A 197 -14.41 8.02 5.94
C ARG A 197 -15.47 8.98 5.38
N VAL A 198 -15.33 10.27 5.69
CA VAL A 198 -16.28 11.30 5.24
C VAL A 198 -16.20 11.44 3.72
N ASN A 199 -17.36 11.49 3.06
CA ASN A 199 -17.43 11.66 1.61
C ASN A 199 -17.20 13.13 1.21
N ASN A 200 -16.31 13.35 0.24
CA ASN A 200 -15.93 14.67 -0.26
C ASN A 200 -17.03 15.43 -1.03
N THR A 201 -18.15 14.78 -1.37
CA THR A 201 -19.21 15.36 -2.22
C THR A 201 -20.28 16.15 -1.48
N ARG A 202 -20.51 15.91 -0.18
CA ARG A 202 -21.63 16.51 0.57
C ARG A 202 -21.19 17.51 1.61
N ASP A 203 -20.18 17.16 2.41
CA ASP A 203 -19.76 17.96 3.55
C ASP A 203 -18.26 18.23 3.49
N TRP A 204 -17.86 19.17 2.63
CA TRP A 204 -16.44 19.48 2.37
C TRP A 204 -15.67 19.84 3.64
N LEU A 205 -16.28 20.62 4.55
CA LEU A 205 -15.64 20.97 5.83
C LEU A 205 -15.39 19.72 6.70
N LEU A 206 -16.35 18.80 6.79
CA LEU A 206 -16.19 17.56 7.55
C LEU A 206 -15.13 16.65 6.93
N TYR A 207 -15.06 16.61 5.59
CA TYR A 207 -14.00 15.89 4.88
C TYR A 207 -12.61 16.47 5.19
N LEU A 208 -12.45 17.80 5.13
CA LEU A 208 -11.20 18.46 5.52
C LEU A 208 -10.83 18.17 6.98
N LEU A 209 -11.80 18.23 7.90
CA LEU A 209 -11.58 17.91 9.30
C LEU A 209 -11.19 16.45 9.52
N ASP A 210 -11.78 15.52 8.77
CA ASP A 210 -11.44 14.10 8.82
C ASP A 210 -10.00 13.84 8.32
N CYS A 211 -9.61 14.46 7.19
CA CYS A 211 -8.23 14.44 6.72
C CYS A 211 -7.26 15.01 7.78
N ALA A 212 -7.59 16.18 8.35
CA ALA A 212 -6.76 16.82 9.37
C ALA A 212 -6.65 15.98 10.64
N PHE A 213 -7.73 15.36 11.10
CA PHE A 213 -7.74 14.48 12.26
C PHE A 213 -6.92 13.21 12.02
N SER A 214 -7.11 12.59 10.85
CA SER A 214 -6.40 11.36 10.46
C SER A 214 -4.88 11.58 10.41
N VAL A 215 -4.45 12.66 9.75
CA VAL A 215 -3.03 13.00 9.62
C VAL A 215 -2.46 13.54 10.93
N GLY A 216 -3.13 14.53 11.53
CA GLY A 216 -2.63 15.29 12.68
C GLY A 216 -2.71 14.53 14.00
N VAL A 217 -3.81 13.83 14.27
CA VAL A 217 -4.01 13.13 15.55
C VAL A 217 -3.50 11.70 15.46
N VAL A 218 -4.09 10.87 14.58
CA VAL A 218 -3.71 9.45 14.50
C VAL A 218 -2.26 9.30 14.04
N GLY A 219 -1.85 10.04 13.00
CA GLY A 219 -0.47 10.02 12.50
C GLY A 219 0.56 10.37 13.58
N THR A 220 0.33 11.44 14.36
CA THR A 220 1.26 11.85 15.43
C THR A 220 1.33 10.81 16.55
N LEU A 221 0.19 10.24 16.97
CA LEU A 221 0.17 9.21 18.00
C LEU A 221 0.97 7.96 17.59
N VAL A 222 0.89 7.57 16.31
CA VAL A 222 1.70 6.46 15.77
C VAL A 222 3.20 6.77 15.87
N VAL A 223 3.63 7.98 15.49
CA VAL A 223 5.03 8.41 15.62
C VAL A 223 5.49 8.31 17.07
N PHE A 224 4.68 8.75 18.03
CA PHE A 224 5.03 8.74 19.44
C PHE A 224 5.22 7.33 20.00
N VAL A 225 4.37 6.38 19.58
CA VAL A 225 4.51 4.96 19.96
C VAL A 225 5.77 4.34 19.35
N TRP A 226 6.04 4.60 18.07
CA TRP A 226 7.26 4.16 17.38
C TRP A 226 8.52 4.69 18.06
N ARG A 227 8.58 6.01 18.27
CA ARG A 227 9.68 6.71 18.96
C ARG A 227 9.91 6.15 20.35
N GLY A 228 8.82 5.94 21.08
CA GLY A 228 8.80 5.32 22.38
C GLY A 228 9.54 3.99 22.46
N VAL A 229 9.09 3.02 21.66
CA VAL A 229 9.68 1.68 21.63
C VAL A 229 11.11 1.71 21.12
N TRP A 230 11.41 2.53 20.10
CA TRP A 230 12.74 2.66 19.55
C TRP A 230 13.76 3.14 20.59
N ILE A 231 13.47 4.23 21.30
CA ILE A 231 14.38 4.80 22.31
C ILE A 231 14.52 3.86 23.51
N LEU A 232 13.45 3.17 23.92
CA LEU A 232 13.57 2.16 24.98
C LEU A 232 14.55 1.04 24.58
N ILE A 233 14.55 0.62 23.32
CA ILE A 233 15.54 -0.35 22.82
C ILE A 233 16.95 0.27 22.82
N ASP A 234 17.11 1.53 22.40
CA ASP A 234 18.42 2.22 22.47
C ASP A 234 18.99 2.26 23.89
N ILE A 235 18.14 2.48 24.90
CA ILE A 235 18.56 2.55 26.30
C ILE A 235 18.96 1.18 26.86
N TYR A 236 18.25 0.10 26.49
CA TYR A 236 18.38 -1.20 27.15
C TYR A 236 19.16 -2.26 26.36
N LEU A 237 19.16 -2.21 25.02
CA LEU A 237 19.75 -3.26 24.19
C LEU A 237 21.19 -2.90 23.80
N PHE A 238 22.15 -3.40 24.58
CA PHE A 238 23.59 -3.17 24.37
C PHE A 238 23.93 -1.68 24.16
N PRO A 239 23.60 -0.78 25.11
CA PRO A 239 23.73 0.67 24.93
C PRO A 239 25.17 1.12 24.62
N GLU A 240 26.17 0.41 25.14
CA GLU A 240 27.58 0.73 24.95
C GLU A 240 28.21 0.09 23.70
N ASN A 241 27.47 -0.75 22.97
CA ASN A 241 28.00 -1.45 21.80
C ASN A 241 27.00 -1.38 20.63
N PRO A 242 27.17 -0.43 19.70
CA PRO A 242 26.21 -0.21 18.62
C PRO A 242 26.14 -1.40 17.65
N GLU A 243 27.23 -2.14 17.44
CA GLU A 243 27.24 -3.33 16.59
C GLU A 243 26.39 -4.47 17.18
N TYR A 244 26.60 -4.81 18.46
CA TYR A 244 25.76 -5.81 19.14
C TYR A 244 24.32 -5.34 19.28
N SER A 245 24.09 -4.04 19.46
CA SER A 245 22.75 -3.47 19.48
C SER A 245 22.04 -3.64 18.14
N ALA A 246 22.71 -3.37 17.01
CA ALA A 246 22.17 -3.55 15.67
C ALA A 246 21.86 -5.03 15.38
N ILE A 247 22.83 -5.93 15.59
CA ILE A 247 22.66 -7.37 15.35
C ILE A 247 21.62 -7.96 16.31
N GLY A 248 21.63 -7.54 17.57
CA GLY A 248 20.65 -7.94 18.58
C GLY A 248 19.23 -7.56 18.17
N SER A 249 19.04 -6.32 17.70
CA SER A 249 17.74 -5.87 17.17
C SER A 249 17.32 -6.70 15.95
N LEU A 250 18.22 -6.97 15.00
CA LEU A 250 17.90 -7.85 13.85
C LEU A 250 17.48 -9.26 14.31
N GLY A 251 18.24 -9.86 15.23
CA GLY A 251 17.97 -11.21 15.75
C GLY A 251 16.63 -11.31 16.46
N ILE A 252 16.36 -10.37 17.39
CA ILE A 252 15.08 -10.28 18.12
C ILE A 252 13.93 -10.01 17.14
N GLY A 253 14.11 -9.04 16.23
CA GLY A 253 13.12 -8.63 15.26
C GLY A 253 12.67 -9.78 14.35
N TYR A 254 13.61 -10.42 13.66
CA TYR A 254 13.28 -11.53 12.76
C TYR A 254 12.78 -12.78 13.49
N PHE A 255 13.20 -13.02 14.74
CA PHE A 255 12.62 -14.06 15.57
C PHE A 255 11.13 -13.79 15.85
N ILE A 256 10.78 -12.57 16.27
CA ILE A 256 9.38 -12.17 16.49
C ILE A 256 8.59 -12.25 15.20
N VAL A 257 9.16 -11.85 14.06
CA VAL A 257 8.53 -11.99 12.73
C VAL A 257 8.20 -13.45 12.42
N ALA A 258 9.16 -14.37 12.59
CA ALA A 258 8.90 -15.78 12.36
C ALA A 258 7.80 -16.33 13.29
N VAL A 259 7.84 -15.99 14.58
CA VAL A 259 6.85 -16.43 15.57
C VAL A 259 5.45 -15.90 15.25
N THR A 260 5.32 -14.61 14.92
CA THR A 260 4.02 -13.97 14.64
C THR A 260 3.38 -14.51 13.37
N PHE A 261 4.15 -14.72 12.29
CA PHE A 261 3.60 -15.38 11.09
C PHE A 261 3.18 -16.83 11.36
N CYS A 262 3.91 -17.58 12.19
CA CYS A 262 3.51 -18.92 12.63
C CYS A 262 2.24 -18.92 13.50
N LEU A 263 2.06 -17.90 14.35
CA LEU A 263 0.89 -17.74 15.20
C LEU A 263 -0.34 -17.18 14.46
N GLN A 264 -0.16 -16.54 13.31
CA GLN A 264 -1.25 -15.89 12.57
C GLN A 264 -2.46 -16.80 12.30
N PRO A 265 -2.32 -18.08 11.86
CA PRO A 265 -3.48 -18.96 11.65
C PRO A 265 -4.27 -19.24 12.94
N LEU A 266 -3.56 -19.41 14.06
CA LEU A 266 -4.18 -19.60 15.37
C LEU A 266 -4.92 -18.32 15.80
N MET A 267 -4.30 -17.16 15.62
CA MET A 267 -4.91 -15.88 15.97
C MET A 267 -6.13 -15.56 15.11
N ARG A 268 -6.10 -15.88 13.81
CA ARG A 268 -7.28 -15.78 12.92
C ARG A 268 -8.42 -16.66 13.43
N TYR A 269 -8.12 -17.90 13.80
CA TYR A 269 -9.12 -18.82 14.37
C TYR A 269 -9.73 -18.30 15.67
N ILE A 270 -8.91 -17.77 16.58
CA ILE A 270 -9.37 -17.19 17.85
C ILE A 270 -10.24 -15.95 17.58
N CYS A 271 -9.76 -15.01 16.78
CA CYS A 271 -10.47 -13.77 16.48
C CYS A 271 -11.79 -13.98 15.70
N ALA A 272 -11.90 -15.07 14.92
CA ALA A 272 -13.14 -15.45 14.26
C ALA A 272 -14.23 -15.90 15.26
N ARG A 273 -13.87 -16.28 16.49
CA ARG A 273 -14.79 -16.77 17.53
C ARG A 273 -15.08 -15.75 18.62
N LEU A 274 -14.17 -14.79 18.84
CA LEU A 274 -14.36 -13.71 19.79
C LEU A 274 -15.29 -12.63 19.24
N ARG A 275 -15.92 -11.86 20.13
CA ARG A 275 -16.77 -10.71 19.78
C ARG A 275 -16.51 -9.53 20.72
N GLY A 276 -16.89 -8.33 20.29
CA GLY A 276 -16.83 -7.11 21.10
C GLY A 276 -15.42 -6.76 21.58
N LEU A 277 -15.32 -6.24 22.80
CA LEU A 277 -14.09 -5.70 23.37
C LEU A 277 -12.97 -6.76 23.53
N ILE A 278 -13.31 -8.00 23.87
CA ILE A 278 -12.30 -9.07 24.03
C ILE A 278 -11.61 -9.37 22.69
N ARG A 279 -12.39 -9.37 21.59
CA ARG A 279 -11.84 -9.54 20.25
C ARG A 279 -10.85 -8.42 19.89
N LEU A 280 -11.21 -7.18 20.23
CA LEU A 280 -10.36 -6.00 20.01
C LEU A 280 -9.04 -6.15 20.78
N ILE A 281 -9.10 -6.39 22.09
CA ILE A 281 -7.91 -6.53 22.94
C ILE A 281 -6.98 -7.64 22.44
N VAL A 282 -7.53 -8.79 22.06
CA VAL A 282 -6.75 -9.93 21.55
C VAL A 282 -6.11 -9.62 20.19
N ALA A 283 -6.83 -8.93 19.30
CA ALA A 283 -6.28 -8.50 18.02
C ALA A 283 -5.16 -7.48 18.21
N ASP A 284 -5.38 -6.46 19.05
CA ASP A 284 -4.41 -5.40 19.32
C ASP A 284 -3.16 -5.95 20.00
N ALA A 285 -3.29 -6.87 20.96
CA ALA A 285 -2.15 -7.52 21.60
C ALA A 285 -1.28 -8.28 20.58
N PHE A 286 -1.90 -8.96 19.62
CA PHE A 286 -1.17 -9.65 18.56
C PHE A 286 -0.50 -8.68 17.58
N LEU A 287 -1.18 -7.60 17.21
CA LEU A 287 -0.63 -6.54 16.38
C LEU A 287 0.54 -5.84 17.08
N LEU A 288 0.45 -5.60 18.39
CA LEU A 288 1.54 -5.05 19.19
C LEU A 288 2.76 -5.97 19.25
N LEU A 289 2.55 -7.29 19.33
CA LEU A 289 3.66 -8.25 19.21
C LEU A 289 4.35 -8.13 17.84
N SER A 290 3.57 -8.02 16.75
CA SER A 290 4.15 -7.81 15.41
C SER A 290 4.87 -6.46 15.29
N PHE A 291 4.35 -5.42 15.93
CA PHE A 291 4.98 -4.10 15.98
C PHE A 291 6.33 -4.13 16.71
N LEU A 292 6.45 -4.84 17.83
CA LEU A 292 7.75 -5.01 18.52
C LEU A 292 8.80 -5.67 17.62
N GLY A 293 8.39 -6.67 16.83
CA GLY A 293 9.25 -7.28 15.81
C GLY A 293 9.63 -6.28 14.71
N THR A 294 8.67 -5.47 14.29
CA THR A 294 8.83 -4.45 13.24
C THR A 294 9.85 -3.38 13.65
N VAL A 295 9.71 -2.78 14.83
CA VAL A 295 10.65 -1.76 15.34
C VAL A 295 12.07 -2.32 15.42
N ASN A 296 12.23 -3.55 15.90
CA ASN A 296 13.53 -4.20 15.99
C ASN A 296 14.14 -4.48 14.61
N VAL A 297 13.35 -4.92 13.63
CA VAL A 297 13.83 -5.09 12.25
C VAL A 297 14.24 -3.75 11.65
N TRP A 298 13.41 -2.71 11.78
CA TRP A 298 13.70 -1.38 11.25
C TRP A 298 14.96 -0.79 11.88
N ARG A 299 15.04 -0.77 13.21
CA ARG A 299 16.21 -0.29 13.95
C ARG A 299 17.46 -1.07 13.61
N GLY A 300 17.37 -2.39 13.58
CA GLY A 300 18.50 -3.25 13.25
C GLY A 300 19.06 -2.98 11.85
N ILE A 301 18.18 -2.82 10.84
CA ILE A 301 18.59 -2.52 9.47
C ILE A 301 19.14 -1.10 9.37
N TRP A 302 18.48 -0.12 10.00
CA TRP A 302 18.93 1.27 10.02
C TRP A 302 20.34 1.39 10.59
N ASN A 303 20.56 0.86 11.79
CA ASN A 303 21.87 0.91 12.44
C ASN A 303 22.93 0.09 11.66
N ALA A 304 22.55 -1.02 11.04
CA ALA A 304 23.45 -1.79 10.18
C ALA A 304 23.91 -0.99 8.96
N LEU A 305 23.01 -0.19 8.36
CA LEU A 305 23.37 0.70 7.25
C LEU A 305 24.32 1.81 7.73
N ASP A 306 24.05 2.41 8.89
CA ASP A 306 24.92 3.46 9.46
C ASP A 306 26.33 2.95 9.78
N LEU A 307 26.43 1.75 10.34
CA LEU A 307 27.70 1.17 10.78
C LEU A 307 28.52 0.59 9.63
N TRP A 308 27.87 0.00 8.63
CA TRP A 308 28.57 -0.84 7.64
C TRP A 308 28.43 -0.38 6.19
N LEU A 309 27.44 0.44 5.83
CA LEU A 309 27.29 0.93 4.46
C LEU A 309 27.96 2.31 4.30
N LEU A 310 29.18 2.31 3.77
CA LEU A 310 29.98 3.53 3.54
C LEU A 310 30.07 4.42 4.80
N PRO A 311 30.57 3.88 5.93
CA PRO A 311 30.60 4.61 7.21
C PRO A 311 31.39 5.92 7.14
N ASP A 312 32.40 5.99 6.27
CA ASP A 312 33.23 7.19 6.08
C ASP A 312 32.54 8.30 5.26
N ASN A 313 31.45 7.98 4.57
CA ASN A 313 30.69 8.94 3.75
C ASN A 313 29.18 8.68 3.86
N LEU A 314 28.64 9.07 5.01
CA LEU A 314 27.22 8.89 5.34
C LEU A 314 26.29 9.61 4.35
N GLU A 315 26.63 10.79 3.87
CA GLU A 315 25.81 11.54 2.90
C GLU A 315 25.62 10.74 1.60
N LEU A 316 26.71 10.18 1.04
CA LEU A 316 26.64 9.31 -0.13
C LEU A 316 25.87 8.02 0.16
N SER A 317 26.07 7.44 1.35
CA SER A 317 25.30 6.28 1.82
C SER A 317 23.79 6.56 1.82
N CYS A 318 23.38 7.73 2.29
CA CYS A 318 21.99 8.17 2.31
C CYS A 318 21.42 8.35 0.91
N TRP A 319 22.18 8.96 -0.01
CA TRP A 319 21.75 9.11 -1.41
C TRP A 319 21.57 7.76 -2.11
N ILE A 320 22.52 6.85 -1.94
CA ILE A 320 22.47 5.50 -2.54
C ILE A 320 21.25 4.74 -2.02
N THR A 321 21.02 4.75 -0.70
CA THR A 321 19.88 4.06 -0.10
C THR A 321 18.54 4.72 -0.46
N HIS A 322 18.45 6.05 -0.44
CA HIS A 322 17.26 6.77 -0.87
C HIS A 322 16.86 6.43 -2.32
N VAL A 323 17.76 6.65 -3.27
CA VAL A 323 17.47 6.48 -4.70
C VAL A 323 17.42 5.00 -5.08
N GLY A 324 18.40 4.22 -4.63
CA GLY A 324 18.54 2.80 -4.96
C GLY A 324 17.36 1.98 -4.44
N CYS A 325 16.96 2.17 -3.18
CA CYS A 325 15.81 1.43 -2.64
C CYS A 325 14.49 1.87 -3.26
N PHE A 326 14.31 3.16 -3.56
CA PHE A 326 13.11 3.63 -4.29
C PHE A 326 12.99 2.96 -5.66
N ILE A 327 14.07 2.97 -6.45
CA ILE A 327 14.09 2.34 -7.77
C ILE A 327 13.82 0.83 -7.65
N LEU A 328 14.47 0.16 -6.70
CA LEU A 328 14.25 -1.27 -6.46
C LEU A 328 12.77 -1.57 -6.18
N LEU A 329 12.12 -0.82 -5.29
CA LEU A 329 10.72 -1.02 -4.95
C LEU A 329 9.78 -0.70 -6.14
N VAL A 330 10.11 0.30 -6.96
CA VAL A 330 9.36 0.60 -8.20
C VAL A 330 9.49 -0.56 -9.20
N LEU A 331 10.69 -1.12 -9.37
CA LEU A 331 10.93 -2.28 -10.25
C LEU A 331 10.20 -3.54 -9.75
N LEU A 332 10.12 -3.71 -8.44
CA LEU A 332 9.34 -4.76 -7.78
C LEU A 332 7.84 -4.45 -7.74
N ASN A 333 7.38 -3.30 -8.23
CA ASN A 333 5.98 -2.89 -8.25
C ASN A 333 5.33 -2.90 -6.85
N CYS A 334 6.08 -2.45 -5.84
CA CYS A 334 5.61 -2.30 -4.46
C CYS A 334 6.11 -1.01 -3.78
N SER A 335 6.46 0.03 -4.54
CA SER A 335 6.95 1.30 -3.99
C SER A 335 5.95 2.03 -3.11
N ASN A 336 4.65 1.78 -3.28
CA ASN A 336 3.63 2.29 -2.36
C ASN A 336 3.74 1.78 -0.93
N THR A 337 4.51 0.71 -0.69
CA THR A 337 4.81 0.21 0.65
C THR A 337 5.60 1.22 1.49
N ILE A 338 6.27 2.19 0.84
CA ILE A 338 6.99 3.28 1.51
C ILE A 338 6.05 4.21 2.28
N LEU A 339 4.81 4.34 1.83
CA LEU A 339 3.88 5.37 2.28
C LEU A 339 3.18 4.96 3.57
N VAL A 340 2.99 5.93 4.48
CA VAL A 340 2.07 5.78 5.61
C VAL A 340 0.66 6.05 5.10
N ARG A 341 -0.11 4.97 4.91
CA ARG A 341 -1.42 5.03 4.26
C ARG A 341 -2.55 5.09 5.29
N GLY A 342 -3.05 6.29 5.51
CA GLY A 342 -4.36 6.50 6.12
C GLY A 342 -4.54 5.90 7.51
N VAL A 343 -5.79 5.66 7.88
CA VAL A 343 -6.21 5.15 9.17
C VAL A 343 -7.07 3.89 8.96
N TYR A 344 -6.61 2.79 9.54
CA TYR A 344 -7.32 1.52 9.64
C TYR A 344 -7.96 1.39 11.02
N ILE A 345 -9.19 0.88 11.06
CA ILE A 345 -9.94 0.67 12.29
C ILE A 345 -9.73 -0.76 12.80
N ASP A 346 -9.38 -0.88 14.08
CA ASP A 346 -9.09 -2.17 14.70
C ASP A 346 -10.33 -3.06 14.81
N ALA A 347 -10.13 -4.35 14.58
CA ALA A 347 -11.14 -5.40 14.62
C ALA A 347 -12.37 -5.17 13.72
N GLU A 348 -12.24 -4.36 12.66
CA GLU A 348 -13.32 -4.07 11.73
C GLU A 348 -13.65 -5.27 10.82
N GLU A 349 -12.65 -5.93 10.23
CA GLU A 349 -12.90 -6.98 9.24
C GLU A 349 -13.39 -8.28 9.87
N GLU A 350 -14.43 -8.90 9.32
CA GLU A 350 -15.05 -10.11 9.87
C GLU A 350 -14.17 -11.38 9.76
N GLU A 351 -14.63 -12.49 10.36
CA GLU A 351 -14.03 -13.82 10.23
C GLU A 351 -12.53 -13.92 10.60
N GLY A 352 -12.10 -13.07 11.55
CA GLY A 352 -10.70 -13.03 12.02
C GLY A 352 -9.72 -12.43 11.01
N GLN A 353 -10.18 -11.77 9.95
CA GLN A 353 -9.29 -11.12 8.97
C GLN A 353 -8.55 -9.91 9.55
N CYS A 354 -9.04 -9.34 10.65
CA CYS A 354 -8.41 -8.20 11.34
C CYS A 354 -6.98 -8.44 11.86
N VAL A 355 -6.55 -9.71 11.95
CA VAL A 355 -5.18 -10.10 12.35
C VAL A 355 -4.36 -10.68 11.20
N VAL A 356 -4.87 -10.61 9.96
CA VAL A 356 -4.14 -11.10 8.79
C VAL A 356 -3.25 -9.98 8.26
N PHE A 357 -1.95 -10.26 8.21
CA PHE A 357 -0.94 -9.38 7.63
C PHE A 357 -1.11 -9.33 6.10
N PRO A 358 -1.26 -8.13 5.49
CA PRO A 358 -1.46 -7.98 4.05
C PRO A 358 -0.16 -8.19 3.24
N CYS A 359 0.54 -9.31 3.46
CA CYS A 359 1.74 -9.72 2.72
C CYS A 359 1.34 -10.72 1.63
N HIS A 360 0.83 -10.23 0.51
CA HIS A 360 0.24 -11.06 -0.56
C HIS A 360 0.95 -10.92 -1.92
N TYR A 361 2.24 -10.60 -1.96
CA TYR A 361 2.98 -10.25 -3.17
C TYR A 361 2.84 -11.30 -4.31
N LEU A 362 3.40 -12.49 -4.11
CA LEU A 362 3.37 -13.62 -5.04
C LEU A 362 1.97 -14.19 -5.16
N ARG A 363 1.21 -14.28 -4.05
CA ARG A 363 -0.18 -14.75 -4.10
C ARG A 363 -1.03 -13.90 -5.04
N LEU A 364 -0.89 -12.57 -5.00
CA LEU A 364 -1.59 -11.69 -5.91
C LEU A 364 -1.04 -11.79 -7.33
N PHE A 365 0.28 -11.85 -7.50
CA PHE A 365 0.92 -12.02 -8.80
C PHE A 365 0.41 -13.27 -9.54
N PHE A 366 0.43 -14.44 -8.88
CA PHE A 366 -0.06 -15.68 -9.46
C PHE A 366 -1.57 -15.70 -9.69
N LYS A 367 -2.36 -15.03 -8.81
CA LYS A 367 -3.80 -14.87 -9.03
C LYS A 367 -4.07 -14.06 -10.30
N ILE A 368 -3.41 -12.91 -10.47
CA ILE A 368 -3.54 -12.05 -11.65
C ILE A 368 -3.14 -12.83 -12.91
N GLU A 369 -2.04 -13.58 -12.87
CA GLU A 369 -1.58 -14.33 -14.04
C GLU A 369 -2.55 -15.47 -14.42
N ARG A 370 -3.13 -16.14 -13.42
CA ARG A 370 -4.17 -17.16 -13.65
C ARG A 370 -5.43 -16.55 -14.25
N GLU A 371 -5.84 -15.38 -13.79
CA GLU A 371 -7.00 -14.66 -14.33
C GLU A 371 -6.75 -14.18 -15.77
N LYS A 372 -5.57 -13.63 -16.07
CA LYS A 372 -5.17 -13.27 -17.45
C LYS A 372 -5.21 -14.47 -18.39
N LYS A 373 -4.69 -15.62 -17.96
CA LYS A 373 -4.75 -16.86 -18.76
C LYS A 373 -6.18 -17.30 -19.03
N ARG A 374 -7.06 -17.27 -18.01
CA ARG A 374 -8.49 -17.58 -18.15
C ARG A 374 -9.22 -16.60 -19.07
N ALA A 375 -8.92 -15.31 -18.98
CA ALA A 375 -9.50 -14.30 -19.86
C ALA A 375 -9.09 -14.52 -21.32
N ARG A 376 -7.80 -14.81 -21.58
CA ARG A 376 -7.31 -15.17 -22.93
C ARG A 376 -8.02 -16.42 -23.48
N GLN A 377 -8.19 -17.45 -22.66
CA GLN A 377 -8.93 -18.66 -23.05
C GLN A 377 -10.40 -18.38 -23.38
N ARG A 378 -11.08 -17.54 -22.59
CA ARG A 378 -12.47 -17.13 -22.88
C ARG A 378 -12.57 -16.37 -24.20
N LYS A 379 -11.63 -15.46 -24.50
CA LYS A 379 -11.57 -14.74 -25.77
C LYS A 379 -11.38 -15.70 -26.96
N LEU A 380 -10.49 -16.69 -26.83
CA LEU A 380 -10.27 -17.73 -27.85
C LEU A 380 -11.53 -18.57 -28.11
N VAL A 381 -12.20 -19.05 -27.06
CA VAL A 381 -13.45 -19.81 -27.19
C VAL A 381 -14.57 -18.95 -27.79
N ALA A 382 -14.67 -17.68 -27.39
CA ALA A 382 -15.65 -16.75 -27.95
C ALA A 382 -15.39 -16.47 -29.44
N SER A 383 -14.13 -16.34 -29.87
CA SER A 383 -13.80 -16.20 -31.29
C SER A 383 -14.09 -17.46 -32.09
N GLN A 384 -13.85 -18.65 -31.52
CA GLN A 384 -14.10 -19.92 -32.21
C GLN A 384 -15.61 -20.16 -32.39
N ASN A 385 -16.41 -19.90 -31.37
CA ASN A 385 -17.88 -19.94 -31.47
C ASN A 385 -18.47 -18.89 -32.44
N PHE A 386 -17.78 -17.76 -32.65
CA PHE A 386 -18.20 -16.77 -33.64
C PHE A 386 -17.92 -17.26 -35.07
N VAL A 387 -16.76 -17.86 -35.32
CA VAL A 387 -16.42 -18.46 -36.62
C VAL A 387 -17.38 -19.62 -36.95
N ASP A 388 -17.63 -20.54 -36.02
CA ASP A 388 -18.56 -21.65 -36.25
C ASP A 388 -19.99 -21.16 -36.57
N ARG A 389 -20.43 -20.03 -36.00
CA ARG A 389 -21.74 -19.44 -36.33
C ARG A 389 -21.79 -18.77 -37.71
N VAL A 390 -20.67 -18.24 -38.20
CA VAL A 390 -20.58 -17.66 -39.55
C VAL A 390 -20.56 -18.78 -40.58
N ASP A 391 -19.78 -19.84 -40.35
CA ASP A 391 -19.70 -21.00 -41.25
C ASP A 391 -21.03 -21.77 -41.36
N VAL A 392 -21.82 -21.84 -40.28
CA VAL A 392 -23.17 -22.43 -40.32
C VAL A 392 -24.14 -21.57 -41.15
N ASN A 393 -24.06 -20.24 -41.03
CA ASN A 393 -24.91 -19.34 -41.82
C ASN A 393 -24.51 -19.26 -43.29
N GLU A 394 -23.23 -19.47 -43.64
CA GLU A 394 -22.80 -19.54 -45.05
C GLU A 394 -23.24 -20.83 -45.73
N LYS A 395 -23.23 -21.98 -45.02
CA LYS A 395 -23.69 -23.25 -45.57
C LYS A 395 -25.19 -23.36 -45.78
N ASP A 396 -25.99 -22.59 -45.03
CA ASP A 396 -27.44 -22.51 -45.24
C ASP A 396 -27.83 -21.52 -46.37
N GLY A 397 -26.86 -20.82 -46.98
CA GLY A 397 -27.06 -19.88 -48.09
C GLY A 397 -26.82 -20.45 -49.50
N GLU A 398 -26.25 -21.65 -49.65
CA GLU A 398 -25.80 -22.18 -50.95
C GLU A 398 -26.74 -23.19 -51.63
N ASN A 399 -28.00 -23.33 -51.18
CA ASN A 399 -29.00 -24.14 -51.90
C ASN A 399 -30.22 -23.28 -52.28
N GLY A 400 -30.11 -22.55 -53.40
CA GLY A 400 -31.25 -21.77 -53.90
C GLY A 400 -31.00 -20.96 -55.18
N THR A 401 -31.00 -21.66 -56.32
CA THR A 401 -31.49 -21.20 -57.64
C THR A 401 -30.82 -20.03 -58.39
N LEU A 402 -30.22 -20.42 -59.52
CA LEU A 402 -29.90 -19.68 -60.75
C LEU A 402 -30.97 -18.67 -61.24
N LEU A 403 -30.55 -17.48 -61.71
CA LEU A 403 -30.76 -16.88 -63.06
C LEU A 403 -30.39 -15.35 -63.12
N PRO A 404 -30.21 -14.72 -64.31
CA PRO A 404 -29.08 -13.82 -64.60
C PRO A 404 -29.40 -12.33 -64.88
N ASN A 405 -28.32 -11.53 -64.86
CA ASN A 405 -27.97 -10.24 -65.50
C ASN A 405 -29.00 -9.28 -66.16
N ASN A 406 -28.72 -7.99 -65.88
CA ASN A 406 -28.99 -6.73 -66.62
C ASN A 406 -30.47 -6.28 -66.68
N THR A 407 -30.88 -5.02 -66.41
CA THR A 407 -30.31 -3.74 -66.86
C THR A 407 -31.00 -2.56 -66.12
N THR A 408 -30.34 -1.39 -66.13
CA THR A 408 -30.89 -0.01 -66.15
C THR A 408 -31.35 0.71 -64.88
N SER A 409 -30.76 1.90 -64.75
CA SER A 409 -31.04 3.05 -63.91
C SER A 409 -32.46 3.60 -64.04
N SER A 410 -33.00 4.18 -62.96
CA SER A 410 -33.52 5.57 -62.94
C SER A 410 -34.01 5.97 -61.54
N ILE A 411 -33.68 7.19 -61.15
CA ILE A 411 -34.28 7.97 -60.05
C ILE A 411 -35.53 8.66 -60.61
N PRO A 412 -36.64 8.77 -59.84
CA PRO A 412 -37.11 10.09 -59.35
C PRO A 412 -37.60 10.01 -57.87
N VAL A 413 -37.21 10.94 -56.99
CA VAL A 413 -37.83 12.25 -56.68
C VAL A 413 -39.29 12.17 -56.17
N ASN A 414 -39.38 12.18 -54.83
CA ASN A 414 -40.14 13.09 -53.95
C ASN A 414 -41.68 13.04 -53.80
N ALA A 415 -42.06 13.29 -52.52
CA ALA A 415 -43.31 13.79 -51.94
C ALA A 415 -44.56 12.87 -51.93
N ASP A 416 -45.00 12.46 -50.73
CA ASP A 416 -46.08 13.21 -50.05
C ASP A 416 -46.27 12.80 -48.58
N SER A 417 -46.78 13.78 -47.85
CA SER A 417 -46.93 13.92 -46.41
C SER A 417 -48.31 13.47 -45.87
N LEU A 418 -48.40 13.39 -44.53
CA LEU A 418 -49.59 13.50 -43.66
C LEU A 418 -50.41 12.23 -43.40
N ALA A 419 -50.19 11.62 -42.22
CA ALA A 419 -51.09 11.74 -41.07
C ALA A 419 -50.33 11.44 -39.77
#